data_AF-A0A7D6E5U8-F1
#
_entry.id   AF-A0A7D6E5U8-F1
#
_cell.length_a   1.000
_cell.length_b   1.000
_cell.length_c   1.000
_cell.angle_alpha   90.00
_cell.angle_beta   90.00
_cell.angle_gamma   90.00
#
_symmetry.space_group_name_H-M   'P 1'
#
loop_
_entity.id
_entity.type
_entity.pdbx_description
1 polymer ?
#
loop_
_entity_poly.entity_id
_entity_poly.type
_entity_poly.pdbx_seq_one_letter_code
_entity_poly.pdbx_strand_id
1 'polypeptide(L)'
;MSSPTVDVEPGDPNPLSSPRLWLAAGAEIAAAIAVAAVMLHARQTATPHQAMHSHHHELHWNTMLLVIGSVTVATLIWWLATRSRVPAVLAAAGLAALASSETIRTLALQSHLAAMAALEALLVAAPLLLIHAVRRGQLRSLAAQSKPWTAWVIVAVALNSALLLAIHLPAIHAHGAHLAAVPLWLALLVVLVGMSYWGAILLTTGRVGSAVRRGALVIGQEVAAILGLAALLWPSPHLQHGSPLGLTPDTDQRLGGVLMLVTCAVVTLPLVRKLESHRVPS
;
A
#
# COMPACT_ATOMS: atom_id res chain seq x y z
N MET A 1 -30.83 -14.40 -59.06
CA MET A 1 -30.42 -13.20 -58.32
C MET A 1 -31.01 -13.31 -56.93
N SER A 2 -30.20 -13.76 -55.97
CA SER A 2 -30.57 -13.91 -54.56
C SER A 2 -29.73 -12.93 -53.76
N SER A 3 -30.38 -12.00 -53.07
CA SER A 3 -29.73 -11.08 -52.13
C SER A 3 -29.15 -11.85 -50.95
N PRO A 4 -27.92 -11.55 -50.49
CA PRO A 4 -27.45 -12.06 -49.21
C PRO A 4 -28.14 -11.28 -48.09
N THR A 5 -28.87 -12.00 -47.23
CA THR A 5 -29.32 -11.53 -45.93
C THR A 5 -28.10 -11.39 -45.02
N VAL A 6 -27.83 -10.15 -44.60
CA VAL A 6 -26.85 -9.84 -43.55
C VAL A 6 -27.53 -10.15 -42.23
N ASP A 7 -27.14 -11.26 -41.60
CA ASP A 7 -27.51 -11.56 -40.22
C ASP A 7 -26.78 -10.57 -39.31
N VAL A 8 -27.53 -9.64 -38.72
CA VAL A 8 -27.06 -8.76 -37.66
C VAL A 8 -27.05 -9.57 -36.37
N GLU A 9 -25.85 -9.97 -35.94
CA GLU A 9 -25.63 -10.58 -34.62
C GLU A 9 -26.07 -9.59 -33.52
N PRO A 10 -26.90 -10.01 -32.54
CA PRO A 10 -27.28 -9.15 -31.43
C PRO A 10 -26.04 -8.90 -30.57
N GLY A 11 -25.65 -7.62 -30.46
CA GLY A 11 -24.46 -7.19 -29.73
C GLY A 11 -24.38 -7.76 -28.32
N ASP A 12 -23.20 -8.28 -28.01
CA ASP A 12 -22.84 -8.77 -26.68
C ASP A 12 -23.19 -7.73 -25.60
N PRO A 13 -23.99 -8.08 -24.58
CA PRO A 13 -24.20 -7.19 -23.44
C PRO A 13 -22.89 -7.03 -22.69
N ASN A 14 -22.43 -5.78 -22.57
CA ASN A 14 -21.29 -5.31 -21.79
C ASN A 14 -20.93 -6.24 -20.61
N PRO A 15 -19.66 -6.70 -20.46
CA PRO A 15 -19.20 -7.46 -19.31
C PRO A 15 -18.94 -6.52 -18.11
N LEU A 16 -19.97 -5.80 -17.69
CA LEU A 16 -19.98 -4.97 -16.50
C LEU A 16 -20.67 -5.72 -15.36
N SER A 17 -19.84 -6.08 -14.38
CA SER A 17 -20.16 -6.52 -13.03
C SER A 17 -20.93 -7.83 -12.87
N SER A 18 -20.22 -8.89 -12.48
CA SER A 18 -20.88 -10.07 -11.95
C SER A 18 -21.45 -9.73 -10.56
N PRO A 19 -22.72 -10.05 -10.27
CA PRO A 19 -23.35 -9.74 -8.97
C PRO A 19 -22.62 -10.40 -7.79
N ARG A 20 -21.87 -11.46 -8.05
CA ARG A 20 -21.00 -12.13 -7.06
C ARG A 20 -19.84 -11.26 -6.59
N LEU A 21 -19.32 -10.38 -7.45
CA LEU A 21 -18.22 -9.47 -7.10
C LEU A 21 -18.72 -8.32 -6.22
N TRP A 22 -19.95 -7.85 -6.45
CA TRP A 22 -20.64 -6.89 -5.58
C TRP A 22 -20.98 -7.49 -4.23
N LEU A 23 -21.38 -8.76 -4.17
CA LEU A 23 -21.65 -9.46 -2.91
C LEU A 23 -20.36 -9.68 -2.10
N ALA A 24 -19.25 -10.03 -2.75
CA ALA A 24 -17.95 -10.18 -2.09
C ALA A 24 -17.42 -8.83 -1.55
N ALA A 25 -17.47 -7.77 -2.37
CA ALA A 25 -17.11 -6.43 -1.93
C ALA A 25 -18.04 -5.92 -0.82
N GLY A 26 -19.34 -6.19 -0.91
CA GLY A 26 -20.32 -5.86 0.13
C GLY A 26 -20.06 -6.59 1.45
N ALA A 27 -19.65 -7.87 1.39
CA ALA A 27 -19.28 -8.64 2.58
C ALA A 27 -18.00 -8.10 3.23
N GLU A 28 -17.00 -7.69 2.44
CA GLU A 28 -15.78 -7.05 2.94
C GLU A 28 -16.06 -5.67 3.58
N ILE A 29 -16.93 -4.86 2.96
CA ILE A 29 -17.38 -3.58 3.51
C ILE A 29 -18.16 -3.80 4.82
N ALA A 30 -19.06 -4.78 4.87
CA ALA A 30 -19.80 -5.12 6.08
C ALA A 30 -18.89 -5.62 7.21
N ALA A 31 -17.87 -6.42 6.89
CA ALA A 31 -16.86 -6.86 7.85
C ALA A 31 -16.01 -5.69 8.37
N ALA A 32 -15.60 -4.78 7.48
CA ALA A 32 -14.88 -3.56 7.86
C ALA A 32 -15.73 -2.64 8.76
N ILE A 33 -17.03 -2.48 8.46
CA ILE A 33 -17.99 -1.73 9.27
C ILE A 33 -18.19 -2.40 10.64
N ALA A 34 -18.31 -3.73 10.68
CA ALA A 34 -18.46 -4.46 11.94
C ALA A 34 -17.22 -4.34 12.82
N VAL A 35 -16.01 -4.46 12.25
CA VAL A 35 -14.75 -4.22 12.96
C VAL A 35 -14.69 -2.78 13.46
N ALA A 36 -15.03 -1.79 12.61
CA ALA A 36 -15.07 -0.39 13.01
C ALA A 36 -16.09 -0.11 14.14
N ALA A 37 -17.26 -0.74 14.11
CA ALA A 37 -18.28 -0.63 15.15
C ALA A 37 -17.84 -1.26 16.48
N VAL A 38 -17.17 -2.42 16.44
CA VAL A 38 -16.56 -3.06 17.63
C VAL A 38 -15.45 -2.17 18.20
N MET A 39 -14.63 -1.55 17.34
CA MET A 39 -13.59 -0.61 17.77
C MET A 39 -14.18 0.67 18.40
N LEU A 40 -15.26 1.20 17.84
CA LEU A 40 -15.98 2.35 18.39
C LEU A 40 -16.65 2.04 19.73
N HIS A 41 -17.20 0.84 19.88
CA HIS A 41 -17.80 0.39 21.14
C HIS A 41 -16.73 0.17 22.23
N ALA A 42 -15.58 -0.40 21.87
CA ALA A 42 -14.43 -0.54 22.78
C ALA A 42 -13.84 0.83 23.21
N ARG A 43 -13.99 1.87 22.38
CA ARG A 43 -13.56 3.25 22.69
C ARG A 43 -14.46 3.92 23.73
N GLN A 44 -15.73 3.53 23.82
CA GLN A 44 -16.69 4.09 24.78
C GLN A 44 -16.52 3.51 26.19
N THR A 45 -15.87 2.35 26.33
CA THR A 45 -15.64 1.69 27.61
C THR A 45 -14.26 1.96 28.22
N ALA A 46 -13.36 2.64 27.49
CA ALA A 46 -12.05 3.02 28.00
C ALA A 46 -12.14 4.33 28.81
N THR A 47 -12.03 4.21 30.13
CA THR A 47 -11.95 5.35 31.06
C THR A 47 -10.62 6.11 30.89
N PRO A 48 -10.62 7.46 30.85
CA PRO A 48 -9.41 8.24 30.63
C PRO A 48 -8.66 8.44 31.96
N HIS A 49 -7.63 7.64 32.20
CA HIS A 49 -6.69 7.90 33.29
C HIS A 49 -5.24 7.87 32.80
N GLN A 50 -4.52 8.91 33.26
CA GLN A 50 -3.06 9.10 33.32
C GLN A 50 -2.35 9.71 32.11
N ALA A 51 -2.26 11.04 32.13
CA ALA A 51 -1.08 11.76 31.65
C ALA A 51 0.05 11.58 32.67
N MET A 52 1.02 10.70 32.38
CA MET A 52 2.32 10.66 33.07
C MET A 52 3.43 11.00 32.08
N HIS A 53 4.38 11.78 32.58
CA HIS A 53 5.57 12.32 31.92
C HIS A 53 6.07 11.55 30.69
N SER A 54 5.90 12.15 29.51
CA SER A 54 6.50 11.68 28.27
C SER A 54 7.95 12.17 28.17
N HIS A 55 8.88 11.22 28.15
CA HIS A 55 10.28 11.50 27.83
C HIS A 55 10.39 11.83 26.34
N HIS A 56 10.61 13.11 26.01
CA HIS A 56 10.98 13.53 24.66
C HIS A 56 12.29 12.85 24.25
N HIS A 57 12.23 11.89 23.33
CA HIS A 57 13.43 11.38 22.67
C HIS A 57 13.88 12.42 21.63
N GLU A 58 15.03 13.04 21.88
CA GLU A 58 15.64 13.98 20.93
C GLU A 58 16.02 13.27 19.63
N LEU A 59 15.50 13.79 18.51
CA LEU A 59 15.85 13.33 17.17
C LEU A 59 17.27 13.75 16.82
N HIS A 60 18.20 12.81 16.94
CA HIS A 60 19.58 13.01 16.52
C HIS A 60 19.68 12.86 15.00
N TRP A 61 19.72 14.01 14.31
CA TRP A 61 19.98 14.05 12.87
C TRP A 61 21.44 13.68 12.61
N ASN A 62 21.67 12.52 12.02
CA ASN A 62 23.00 12.06 11.65
C ASN A 62 23.33 12.51 10.22
N THR A 63 24.50 13.12 10.02
CA THR A 63 25.06 13.47 8.69
C THR A 63 24.99 12.29 7.71
N MET A 64 25.22 11.06 8.20
CA MET A 64 25.12 9.85 7.40
C MET A 64 23.70 9.63 6.83
N LEU A 65 22.65 9.93 7.60
CA LEU A 65 21.26 9.82 7.15
C LEU A 65 20.97 10.84 6.03
N LEU A 66 21.50 12.06 6.14
CA LEU A 66 21.38 13.09 5.10
C LEU A 66 22.11 12.69 3.81
N VAL A 67 23.29 12.09 3.93
CA VAL A 67 24.06 11.56 2.79
C VAL A 67 23.28 10.44 2.10
N ILE A 68 22.78 9.46 2.86
CA ILE A 68 21.96 8.37 2.31
C ILE A 68 20.68 8.94 1.67
N GLY A 69 20.04 9.93 2.30
CA GLY A 69 18.89 10.65 1.77
C GLY A 69 19.17 11.26 0.41
N SER A 70 20.26 12.03 0.34
CA SER A 70 20.69 12.73 -0.89
C SER A 70 21.03 11.75 -2.01
N VAL A 71 21.75 10.66 -1.70
CA VAL A 71 22.08 9.60 -2.67
C VAL A 71 20.82 8.87 -3.14
N THR A 72 19.86 8.62 -2.24
CA THR A 72 18.57 8.00 -2.58
C THR A 72 17.77 8.89 -3.54
N VAL A 73 17.70 10.20 -3.29
CA VAL A 73 17.05 11.15 -4.19
C VAL A 73 17.75 11.21 -5.54
N ALA A 74 19.09 11.28 -5.56
CA ALA A 74 19.87 11.29 -6.80
C ALA A 74 19.64 10.01 -7.63
N THR A 75 19.60 8.85 -6.98
CA THR A 75 19.34 7.56 -7.66
C THR A 75 17.88 7.44 -8.14
N LEU A 76 16.91 8.00 -7.42
CA LEU A 76 15.52 8.12 -7.88
C LEU A 76 15.40 9.00 -9.11
N ILE A 77 16.04 10.18 -9.12
CA ILE A 77 16.06 11.08 -10.29
C ILE A 77 16.74 10.37 -11.47
N TRP A 78 17.86 9.71 -11.23
CA TRP A 78 18.56 8.93 -12.25
C TRP A 78 17.68 7.80 -12.81
N TRP A 79 16.94 7.11 -11.96
CA TRP A 79 15.95 6.13 -12.39
C TRP A 79 14.81 6.76 -13.19
N LEU A 80 14.27 7.90 -12.77
CA LEU A 80 13.21 8.60 -13.50
C LEU A 80 13.66 8.98 -14.92
N ALA A 81 14.90 9.43 -15.07
CA ALA A 81 15.49 9.83 -16.35
C ALA A 81 15.83 8.65 -17.26
N THR A 82 16.43 7.57 -16.74
CA THR A 82 16.94 6.47 -17.57
C THR A 82 16.05 5.24 -17.59
N ARG A 83 15.19 5.09 -16.58
CA ARG A 83 14.38 3.90 -16.29
C ARG A 83 15.19 2.60 -16.24
N SER A 84 16.50 2.69 -15.99
CA SER A 84 17.42 1.56 -16.00
C SER A 84 17.37 0.76 -14.69
N ARG A 85 17.89 -0.48 -14.72
CA ARG A 85 17.77 -1.43 -13.57
C ARG A 85 18.63 -1.01 -12.38
N VAL A 86 19.87 -0.61 -12.64
CA VAL A 86 20.85 -0.23 -11.60
C VAL A 86 20.31 0.87 -10.68
N PRO A 87 19.89 2.05 -11.18
CA PRO A 87 19.35 3.09 -10.31
C PRO A 87 18.03 2.70 -9.66
N ALA A 88 17.23 1.80 -10.25
CA ALA A 88 16.02 1.29 -9.59
C ALA A 88 16.37 0.48 -8.32
N VAL A 89 17.35 -0.41 -8.42
CA VAL A 89 17.82 -1.22 -7.28
C VAL A 89 18.46 -0.33 -6.22
N LEU A 90 19.32 0.61 -6.62
CA LEU A 90 19.94 1.55 -5.70
C LEU A 90 18.92 2.43 -4.98
N ALA A 91 17.93 2.96 -5.71
CA ALA A 91 16.85 3.74 -5.12
C ALA A 91 15.99 2.92 -4.15
N ALA A 92 15.66 1.66 -4.51
CA ALA A 92 14.91 0.78 -3.62
C ALA A 92 15.68 0.47 -2.32
N ALA A 93 16.97 0.17 -2.44
CA ALA A 93 17.85 -0.07 -1.29
C ALA A 93 17.97 1.19 -0.41
N GLY A 94 18.14 2.36 -1.03
CA GLY A 94 18.19 3.64 -0.33
C GLY A 94 16.90 3.95 0.44
N LEU A 95 15.73 3.79 -0.20
CA LEU A 95 14.43 3.95 0.44
C LEU A 95 14.25 2.98 1.62
N ALA A 96 14.61 1.71 1.44
CA ALA A 96 14.52 0.71 2.50
C ALA A 96 15.46 1.03 3.67
N ALA A 97 16.70 1.45 3.40
CA ALA A 97 17.66 1.85 4.41
C ALA A 97 17.21 3.07 5.20
N LEU A 98 16.68 4.10 4.53
CA LEU A 98 16.14 5.30 5.18
C LEU A 98 14.94 4.98 6.05
N ALA A 99 13.93 4.30 5.50
CA ALA A 99 12.71 3.96 6.22
C ALA A 99 12.94 2.98 7.37
N SER A 100 14.01 2.17 7.30
CA SER A 100 14.43 1.24 8.37
C SER A 100 15.45 1.83 9.35
N SER A 101 15.91 3.06 9.13
CA SER A 101 16.84 3.73 10.03
C SER A 101 16.17 3.99 11.38
N GLU A 102 16.97 3.98 12.45
CA GLU A 102 16.47 4.24 13.79
C GLU A 102 15.75 5.60 13.87
N THR A 103 16.35 6.67 13.32
CA THR A 103 15.77 8.01 13.29
C THR A 103 14.38 8.06 12.65
N ILE A 104 14.18 7.37 11.51
CA ILE A 104 12.85 7.36 10.86
C ILE A 104 11.88 6.46 11.62
N ARG A 105 12.35 5.37 12.21
CA ARG A 105 11.53 4.47 13.03
C ARG A 105 11.11 5.10 14.37
N THR A 106 11.92 5.98 14.96
CA THR A 106 11.53 6.79 16.12
C THR A 106 10.55 7.88 15.70
N LEU A 107 10.84 8.58 14.58
CA LEU A 107 9.96 9.61 14.02
C LEU A 107 8.58 9.06 13.68
N ALA A 108 8.50 7.83 13.15
CA ALA A 108 7.25 7.15 12.82
C ALA A 108 6.37 6.84 14.05
N LEU A 109 6.93 6.77 15.26
CA LEU A 109 6.13 6.64 16.49
C LEU A 109 5.51 7.97 16.92
N GLN A 110 6.09 9.09 16.48
CA GLN A 110 5.73 10.44 16.91
C GLN A 110 4.93 11.22 15.85
N SER A 111 5.01 10.82 14.58
CA SER A 111 4.33 11.42 13.44
C SER A 111 3.70 10.33 12.58
N HIS A 112 2.37 10.40 12.43
CA HIS A 112 1.60 9.58 11.52
C HIS A 112 1.99 9.84 10.07
N LEU A 113 2.27 11.09 9.69
CA LEU A 113 2.79 11.40 8.36
C LEU A 113 4.11 10.67 8.08
N ALA A 114 5.06 10.71 9.01
CA ALA A 114 6.33 10.00 8.88
C ALA A 114 6.14 8.48 8.84
N ALA A 115 5.22 7.95 9.65
CA ALA A 115 4.85 6.54 9.63
C ALA A 115 4.29 6.12 8.26
N MET A 116 3.38 6.92 7.69
CA MET A 116 2.80 6.67 6.37
C MET A 116 3.87 6.78 5.27
N ALA A 117 4.77 7.76 5.34
CA ALA A 117 5.86 7.88 4.37
C ALA A 117 6.81 6.67 4.41
N ALA A 118 7.19 6.20 5.60
CA ALA A 118 8.00 5.00 5.76
C ALA A 118 7.26 3.75 5.28
N LEU A 119 5.98 3.63 5.61
CA LEU A 119 5.12 2.52 5.17
C LEU A 119 5.03 2.47 3.64
N GLU A 120 4.69 3.58 2.98
CA GLU A 120 4.58 3.66 1.52
C GLU A 120 5.93 3.40 0.83
N ALA A 121 7.03 3.90 1.41
CA ALA A 121 8.37 3.63 0.89
C ALA A 121 8.68 2.11 0.90
N LEU A 122 8.36 1.42 1.99
CA LEU A 122 8.67 -0.01 2.19
C LEU A 122 7.66 -0.94 1.52
N LEU A 123 6.36 -0.61 1.55
CA LEU A 123 5.27 -1.45 1.06
C LEU A 123 5.02 -1.27 -0.44
N VAL A 124 5.30 -0.07 -0.98
CA VAL A 124 4.94 0.30 -2.34
C VAL A 124 6.15 0.68 -3.18
N ALA A 125 6.86 1.75 -2.83
CA ALA A 125 7.89 2.31 -3.70
C ALA A 125 9.09 1.36 -3.92
N ALA A 126 9.71 0.87 -2.84
CA ALA A 126 10.85 -0.04 -2.94
C ALA A 126 10.48 -1.37 -3.65
N PRO A 127 9.36 -2.04 -3.31
CA PRO A 127 8.93 -3.23 -4.03
C PRO A 127 8.69 -3.01 -5.54
N LEU A 128 8.03 -1.91 -5.92
CA LEU A 128 7.77 -1.61 -7.32
C LEU A 128 9.06 -1.33 -8.11
N LEU A 129 10.04 -0.64 -7.50
CA LEU A 129 11.35 -0.41 -8.10
C LEU A 129 12.12 -1.72 -8.31
N LEU A 130 12.12 -2.61 -7.32
CA LEU A 130 12.75 -3.94 -7.43
C LEU A 130 12.08 -4.79 -8.50
N ILE A 131 10.75 -4.82 -8.54
CA ILE A 131 9.98 -5.56 -9.55
C ILE A 131 10.25 -4.98 -10.95
N HIS A 132 10.32 -3.66 -11.09
CA HIS A 132 10.70 -3.01 -12.36
C HIS A 132 12.08 -3.47 -12.84
N ALA A 133 13.05 -3.54 -11.93
CA ALA A 133 14.40 -4.01 -12.25
C ALA A 133 14.39 -5.47 -12.77
N VAL A 134 13.61 -6.35 -12.15
CA VAL A 134 13.50 -7.77 -12.53
C VAL A 134 12.73 -7.96 -13.84
N ARG A 135 11.60 -7.26 -14.02
CA ARG A 135 10.66 -7.50 -15.12
C ARG A 135 11.24 -7.23 -16.51
N ARG A 136 12.21 -6.33 -16.65
CA ARG A 136 12.85 -5.98 -17.94
C ARG A 136 13.59 -7.15 -18.61
N GLY A 137 13.73 -8.32 -17.97
CA GLY A 137 14.46 -9.47 -18.50
C GLY A 137 13.61 -10.70 -18.85
N GLN A 138 12.33 -10.70 -18.52
CA GLN A 138 11.48 -11.87 -18.75
C GLN A 138 10.80 -11.78 -20.13
N LEU A 139 11.23 -12.66 -21.05
CA LEU A 139 10.48 -12.95 -22.27
C LEU A 139 9.08 -13.44 -21.88
N ARG A 140 8.05 -12.86 -22.51
CA ARG A 140 6.65 -13.23 -22.29
C ARG A 140 6.43 -14.67 -22.77
N SER A 141 6.64 -15.64 -21.88
CA SER A 141 6.16 -17.00 -22.11
C SER A 141 4.64 -17.00 -21.92
N LEU A 142 3.90 -17.41 -22.95
CA LEU A 142 2.47 -17.73 -22.86
C LEU A 142 2.32 -19.02 -22.05
N ALA A 143 2.50 -18.92 -20.74
CA ALA A 143 2.22 -20.02 -19.82
C ALA A 143 0.71 -20.21 -19.70
N ALA A 144 0.26 -21.46 -19.62
CA ALA A 144 -1.15 -21.77 -19.35
C ALA A 144 -1.59 -21.18 -18.01
N GLN A 145 -2.89 -20.86 -17.89
CA GLN A 145 -3.46 -20.38 -16.64
C GLN A 145 -3.28 -21.42 -15.54
N SER A 146 -2.92 -20.97 -14.33
CA SER A 146 -2.50 -21.86 -13.26
C SER A 146 -3.19 -21.53 -11.94
N LYS A 147 -3.91 -22.51 -11.38
CA LYS A 147 -4.61 -22.43 -10.10
C LYS A 147 -3.70 -22.04 -8.91
N PRO A 148 -2.49 -22.60 -8.71
CA PRO A 148 -1.64 -22.20 -7.59
C PRO A 148 -1.21 -20.73 -7.66
N TRP A 149 -0.98 -20.19 -8.87
CA TRP A 149 -0.66 -18.78 -9.03
C TRP A 149 -1.84 -17.86 -8.71
N THR A 150 -3.07 -18.28 -9.04
CA THR A 150 -4.29 -17.56 -8.61
C THR A 150 -4.46 -17.58 -7.09
N ALA A 151 -4.23 -18.72 -6.44
CA ALA A 151 -4.29 -18.82 -4.97
C ALA A 151 -3.25 -17.92 -4.31
N TRP A 152 -2.01 -17.87 -4.85
CA TRP A 152 -0.98 -16.96 -4.38
C TRP A 152 -1.40 -15.48 -4.47
N VAL A 153 -2.05 -15.07 -5.56
CA VAL A 153 -2.56 -13.69 -5.69
C VAL A 153 -3.57 -13.37 -4.59
N ILE A 154 -4.50 -14.28 -4.30
CA ILE A 154 -5.49 -14.10 -3.24
C ILE A 154 -4.81 -13.96 -1.87
N VAL A 155 -3.87 -14.85 -1.56
CA VAL A 155 -3.11 -14.80 -0.30
C VAL A 155 -2.32 -13.50 -0.18
N ALA A 156 -1.68 -13.04 -1.26
CA ALA A 156 -0.90 -11.80 -1.24
C ALA A 156 -1.78 -10.56 -1.01
N VAL A 157 -2.99 -10.53 -1.58
CA VAL A 157 -3.98 -9.46 -1.31
C VAL A 157 -4.42 -9.52 0.15
N ALA A 158 -4.79 -10.71 0.66
CA ALA A 158 -5.22 -10.87 2.04
C ALA A 158 -4.13 -10.46 3.04
N LEU A 159 -2.87 -10.83 2.79
CA LEU A 159 -1.73 -10.43 3.62
C LEU A 159 -1.52 -8.91 3.61
N ASN A 160 -1.62 -8.27 2.43
CA ASN A 160 -1.51 -6.82 2.32
C ASN A 160 -2.63 -6.11 3.11
N SER A 161 -3.88 -6.51 2.90
CA SER A 161 -5.03 -5.95 3.61
C SER A 161 -4.95 -6.17 5.12
N ALA A 162 -4.60 -7.38 5.55
CA ALA A 162 -4.47 -7.71 6.97
C ALA A 162 -3.34 -6.90 7.64
N LEU A 163 -2.19 -6.75 6.96
CA LEU A 163 -1.09 -5.92 7.46
C LEU A 163 -1.54 -4.46 7.62
N LEU A 164 -2.17 -3.88 6.58
CA LEU A 164 -2.64 -2.49 6.63
C LEU A 164 -3.68 -2.27 7.73
N LEU A 165 -4.62 -3.19 7.91
CA LEU A 165 -5.59 -3.12 9.00
C LEU A 165 -4.88 -3.22 10.35
N ALA A 166 -4.00 -4.20 10.54
CA ALA A 166 -3.31 -4.44 11.80
C ALA A 166 -2.50 -3.21 12.24
N ILE A 167 -1.65 -2.66 11.37
CA ILE A 167 -0.84 -1.48 11.74
C ILE A 167 -1.69 -0.25 12.03
N HIS A 168 -2.94 -0.19 11.56
CA HIS A 168 -3.89 0.88 11.84
C HIS A 168 -4.81 0.60 13.05
N LEU A 169 -4.70 -0.56 13.70
CA LEU A 169 -5.50 -0.86 14.90
C LEU A 169 -5.07 0.02 16.08
N PRO A 170 -6.01 0.65 16.80
CA PRO A 170 -5.75 1.41 18.03
C PRO A 170 -4.97 0.62 19.09
N ALA A 171 -5.25 -0.68 19.24
CA ALA A 171 -4.54 -1.55 20.19
C ALA A 171 -3.04 -1.66 19.88
N ILE A 172 -2.67 -1.65 18.59
CA ILE A 172 -1.27 -1.69 18.15
C ILE A 172 -0.61 -0.33 18.33
N HIS A 173 -1.35 0.78 18.18
CA HIS A 173 -0.86 2.12 18.51
C HIS A 173 -0.57 2.28 20.02
N ALA A 174 -1.45 1.76 20.87
CA ALA A 174 -1.24 1.76 22.33
C ALA A 174 0.01 0.96 22.74
N HIS A 175 0.24 -0.20 22.11
CA HIS A 175 1.46 -0.97 22.36
C HIS A 175 2.71 -0.25 21.82
N GLY A 176 2.59 0.43 20.68
CA GLY A 176 3.66 1.20 20.07
C GLY A 176 4.12 2.40 20.90
N ALA A 177 3.23 2.99 21.71
CA ALA A 177 3.54 4.12 22.59
C ALA A 177 4.62 3.81 23.66
N HIS A 178 4.86 2.52 23.95
CA HIS A 178 5.87 2.07 24.90
C HIS A 178 7.22 1.73 24.24
N LEU A 179 7.31 1.78 22.90
CA LEU A 179 8.53 1.43 22.17
C LEU A 179 9.40 2.67 21.95
N ALA A 180 10.72 2.49 21.99
CA ALA A 180 11.66 3.56 21.62
C ALA A 180 11.68 3.82 20.11
N ALA A 181 11.45 2.78 19.30
CA ALA A 181 11.38 2.84 17.85
C ALA A 181 10.45 1.74 17.32
N VAL A 182 9.81 1.94 16.17
CA VAL A 182 9.12 0.85 15.44
C VAL A 182 10.07 -0.34 15.29
N PRO A 183 9.70 -1.60 15.52
CA PRO A 183 10.65 -2.72 15.42
C PRO A 183 11.18 -2.96 14.00
N LEU A 184 12.48 -3.32 13.86
CA LEU A 184 13.08 -3.55 12.53
C LEU A 184 12.45 -4.74 11.79
N TRP A 185 12.02 -5.76 12.52
CA TRP A 185 11.34 -6.92 11.93
C TRP A 185 10.04 -6.53 11.23
N LEU A 186 9.36 -5.47 11.71
CA LEU A 186 8.13 -4.97 11.08
C LEU A 186 8.46 -4.33 9.73
N ALA A 187 9.55 -3.56 9.63
CA ALA A 187 10.01 -3.00 8.36
C ALA A 187 10.31 -4.11 7.34
N LEU A 188 10.98 -5.19 7.76
CA LEU A 188 11.22 -6.35 6.90
C LEU A 188 9.91 -7.01 6.46
N LEU A 189 8.97 -7.22 7.39
CA LEU A 189 7.66 -7.80 7.09
C LEU A 189 6.89 -6.96 6.06
N VAL A 190 6.87 -5.63 6.22
CA VAL A 190 6.24 -4.69 5.29
C VAL A 190 6.81 -4.82 3.88
N VAL A 191 8.15 -4.88 3.75
CA VAL A 191 8.80 -5.08 2.44
C VAL A 191 8.42 -6.42 1.82
N LEU A 192 8.42 -7.50 2.60
CA LEU A 192 8.08 -8.84 2.10
C LEU A 192 6.62 -8.94 1.66
N VAL A 193 5.69 -8.35 2.40
CA VAL A 193 4.27 -8.28 2.03
C VAL A 193 4.09 -7.44 0.78
N GLY A 194 4.73 -6.27 0.69
CA GLY A 194 4.70 -5.42 -0.50
C GLY A 194 5.26 -6.13 -1.73
N MET A 195 6.42 -6.76 -1.61
CA MET A 195 7.01 -7.58 -2.69
C MET A 195 6.09 -8.72 -3.13
N SER A 196 5.43 -9.39 -2.18
CA SER A 196 4.48 -10.46 -2.46
C SER A 196 3.25 -9.95 -3.21
N TYR A 197 2.64 -8.86 -2.72
CA TYR A 197 1.46 -8.23 -3.32
C TYR A 197 1.74 -7.71 -4.74
N TRP A 198 2.74 -6.84 -4.88
CA TRP A 198 3.08 -6.26 -6.19
C TRP A 198 3.64 -7.31 -7.14
N GLY A 199 4.40 -8.30 -6.64
CA GLY A 199 4.91 -9.41 -7.43
C GLY A 199 3.78 -10.29 -7.95
N ALA A 200 2.82 -10.63 -7.09
CA ALA A 200 1.62 -11.38 -7.47
C ALA A 200 0.81 -10.65 -8.55
N ILE A 201 0.74 -9.32 -8.52
CA ILE A 201 0.07 -8.54 -9.56
C ILE A 201 0.93 -8.42 -10.82
N LEU A 202 2.22 -8.11 -10.74
CA LEU A 202 3.01 -7.70 -11.91
C LEU A 202 3.75 -8.84 -12.61
N LEU A 203 4.19 -9.85 -11.87
CA LEU A 203 5.05 -10.95 -12.37
C LEU A 203 4.27 -12.20 -12.80
N THR A 204 2.96 -12.26 -12.52
CA THR A 204 2.09 -13.39 -12.90
C THR A 204 1.40 -13.21 -14.25
N THR A 205 1.87 -12.25 -15.07
CA THR A 205 1.33 -12.01 -16.42
C THR A 205 1.41 -13.31 -17.24
N GLY A 206 0.31 -13.72 -17.88
CA GLY A 206 0.20 -14.99 -18.62
C GLY A 206 -0.25 -16.17 -17.75
N ARG A 207 0.18 -16.26 -16.49
CA ARG A 207 -0.18 -17.35 -15.57
C ARG A 207 -1.51 -17.14 -14.85
N VAL A 208 -1.90 -15.88 -14.63
CA VAL A 208 -3.14 -15.49 -13.97
C VAL A 208 -3.92 -14.55 -14.87
N GLY A 209 -5.24 -14.76 -14.97
CA GLY A 209 -6.13 -13.94 -15.77
C GLY A 209 -6.07 -12.46 -15.40
N SER A 210 -6.16 -11.58 -16.39
CA SER A 210 -6.13 -10.12 -16.20
C SER A 210 -7.23 -9.62 -15.27
N ALA A 211 -8.41 -10.26 -15.31
CA ALA A 211 -9.53 -9.94 -14.42
C ALA A 211 -9.20 -10.16 -12.93
N VAL A 212 -8.57 -11.30 -12.59
CA VAL A 212 -8.16 -11.61 -11.20
C VAL A 212 -7.09 -10.63 -10.74
N ARG A 213 -6.08 -10.37 -11.56
CA ARG A 213 -5.00 -9.42 -11.24
C ARG A 213 -5.52 -7.99 -11.05
N ARG A 214 -6.52 -7.58 -11.84
CA ARG A 214 -7.20 -6.29 -11.68
C ARG A 214 -8.03 -6.24 -10.41
N GLY A 215 -8.81 -7.29 -10.12
CA GLY A 215 -9.56 -7.40 -8.86
C GLY A 215 -8.64 -7.30 -7.65
N ALA A 216 -7.52 -8.04 -7.66
CA ALA A 216 -6.50 -7.99 -6.62
C ALA A 216 -5.88 -6.58 -6.44
N LEU A 217 -5.62 -5.89 -7.55
CA LEU A 217 -5.13 -4.51 -7.52
C LEU A 217 -6.15 -3.57 -6.88
N VAL A 218 -7.43 -3.65 -7.28
CA VAL A 218 -8.49 -2.79 -6.71
C VAL A 218 -8.71 -3.11 -5.24
N ILE A 219 -9.03 -4.36 -4.90
CA ILE A 219 -9.35 -4.79 -3.51
C ILE A 219 -8.22 -4.43 -2.54
N GLY A 220 -6.95 -4.72 -2.92
CA GLY A 220 -5.82 -4.42 -2.05
C GLY A 220 -5.58 -2.91 -1.82
N GLN A 221 -6.07 -2.06 -2.72
CA GLN A 221 -5.93 -0.60 -2.64
C GLN A 221 -7.14 0.07 -1.99
N GLU A 222 -8.32 -0.54 -2.05
CA GLU A 222 -9.53 -0.05 -1.35
C GLU A 222 -9.30 0.01 0.17
N VAL A 223 -8.67 -1.00 0.77
CA VAL A 223 -8.37 -0.99 2.22
C VAL A 223 -7.47 0.20 2.57
N ALA A 224 -6.44 0.45 1.77
CA ALA A 224 -5.56 1.60 1.94
C ALA A 224 -6.32 2.93 1.77
N ALA A 225 -7.16 3.03 0.74
CA ALA A 225 -7.96 4.23 0.48
C ALA A 225 -8.96 4.53 1.60
N ILE A 226 -9.64 3.51 2.13
CA ILE A 226 -10.56 3.63 3.26
C ILE A 226 -9.83 4.11 4.50
N LEU A 227 -8.65 3.54 4.81
CA LEU A 227 -7.82 3.96 5.93
C LEU A 227 -7.33 5.41 5.77
N GLY A 228 -6.85 5.78 4.59
CA GLY A 228 -6.42 7.15 4.29
C GLY A 228 -7.57 8.16 4.38
N LEU A 229 -8.76 7.80 3.89
CA LEU A 229 -9.96 8.63 4.01
C LEU A 229 -10.44 8.75 5.46
N ALA A 230 -10.38 7.65 6.23
CA ALA A 230 -10.72 7.68 7.65
C ALA A 230 -9.77 8.60 8.43
N ALA A 231 -8.46 8.56 8.14
CA ALA A 231 -7.48 9.47 8.74
C ALA A 231 -7.73 10.94 8.37
N LEU A 232 -8.26 11.21 7.18
CA LEU A 232 -8.61 12.56 6.73
C LEU A 232 -9.86 13.12 7.41
N LEU A 233 -10.90 12.29 7.54
CA LEU A 233 -12.22 12.72 8.05
C LEU A 233 -12.33 12.67 9.57
N TRP A 234 -11.72 11.65 10.20
CA TRP A 234 -11.79 11.41 11.63
C TRP A 234 -10.39 11.24 12.24
N PRO A 235 -9.61 12.33 12.34
CA PRO A 235 -8.35 12.29 13.07
C PRO A 235 -8.58 11.83 14.51
N SER A 236 -7.72 10.95 15.00
CA SER A 236 -7.79 10.35 16.31
C SER A 236 -6.92 11.13 17.29
N PRO A 237 -7.41 11.45 18.50
CA PRO A 237 -6.68 12.25 19.48
C PRO A 237 -5.55 11.48 20.21
N HIS A 238 -5.10 10.34 19.69
CA HIS A 238 -4.17 9.45 20.39
C HIS A 238 -2.72 9.97 20.39
N LEU A 239 -2.38 10.89 19.50
CA LEU A 239 -1.10 11.62 19.53
C LEU A 239 -1.32 12.94 20.27
N GLN A 240 -1.36 12.93 21.61
CA GLN A 240 -1.53 14.14 22.42
C GLN A 240 -0.26 15.01 22.52
N HIS A 241 0.84 14.59 21.89
CA HIS A 241 2.13 15.28 21.93
C HIS A 241 2.36 16.01 20.61
N GLY A 242 2.98 17.19 20.67
CA GLY A 242 3.37 17.94 19.47
C GLY A 242 4.28 17.10 18.58
N SER A 243 3.96 17.02 17.29
CA SER A 243 4.82 16.33 16.32
C SER A 243 6.18 17.02 16.28
N PRO A 244 7.30 16.28 16.21
CA PRO A 244 8.63 16.86 16.03
C PRO A 244 8.76 17.67 14.74
N LEU A 245 7.79 17.54 13.82
CA LEU A 245 7.68 18.33 12.60
C LEU A 245 7.01 19.71 12.82
N GLY A 246 6.63 20.05 14.05
CA GLY A 246 5.91 21.29 14.37
C GLY A 246 4.44 21.30 13.93
N LEU A 247 3.90 20.14 13.54
CA LEU A 247 2.52 19.97 13.12
C LEU A 247 1.60 19.69 14.31
N THR A 248 0.35 20.17 14.24
CA THR A 248 -0.68 19.72 15.16
C THR A 248 -1.00 18.24 14.89
N PRO A 249 -1.39 17.44 15.90
CA PRO A 249 -1.71 16.02 15.72
C PRO A 249 -2.75 15.77 14.62
N ASP A 250 -3.79 16.60 14.55
CA ASP A 250 -4.83 16.49 13.53
C ASP A 250 -4.29 16.75 12.12
N THR A 251 -3.41 17.75 11.96
CA THR A 251 -2.81 18.07 10.66
C THR A 251 -1.86 16.95 10.22
N ASP A 252 -1.03 16.46 11.13
CA ASP A 252 -0.10 15.36 10.89
C ASP A 252 -0.84 14.09 10.44
N GLN A 253 -1.93 13.73 11.12
CA GLN A 253 -2.73 12.57 10.75
C GLN A 253 -3.43 12.74 9.40
N ARG A 254 -4.03 13.92 9.14
CA ARG A 254 -4.68 14.21 7.85
C ARG A 254 -3.70 14.15 6.69
N LEU A 255 -2.49 14.70 6.86
CA LEU A 255 -1.45 14.66 5.84
C LEU A 255 -0.98 13.23 5.57
N GLY A 256 -0.86 12.39 6.60
CA GLY A 256 -0.62 10.96 6.42
C GLY A 256 -1.70 10.28 5.59
N GLY A 257 -2.98 10.57 5.88
CA GLY A 257 -4.11 10.07 5.09
C GLY A 257 -4.10 10.53 3.63
N VAL A 258 -3.79 11.81 3.38
CA VAL A 258 -3.62 12.37 2.03
C VAL A 258 -2.48 11.67 1.29
N LEU A 259 -1.34 11.46 1.94
CA LEU A 259 -0.19 10.78 1.34
C LEU A 259 -0.56 9.36 0.88
N MET A 260 -1.26 8.61 1.73
CA MET A 260 -1.74 7.26 1.41
C MET A 260 -2.68 7.28 0.19
N LEU A 261 -3.70 8.16 0.20
CA LEU A 261 -4.65 8.32 -0.91
C LEU A 261 -3.97 8.68 -2.24
N VAL A 262 -3.04 9.64 -2.20
CA VAL A 262 -2.28 10.06 -3.39
C VAL A 262 -1.43 8.90 -3.91
N THR A 263 -0.76 8.17 -3.03
CA THR A 263 0.07 7.03 -3.42
C THR A 263 -0.77 5.92 -4.06
N CYS A 264 -1.92 5.58 -3.45
CA CYS A 264 -2.89 4.66 -4.02
C CYS A 264 -3.33 5.10 -5.43
N ALA A 265 -3.70 6.37 -5.62
CA ALA A 265 -4.15 6.87 -6.91
C ALA A 265 -3.03 6.84 -7.97
N VAL A 266 -1.83 7.31 -7.63
CA VAL A 266 -0.67 7.39 -8.54
C VAL A 266 -0.22 6.01 -9.00
N VAL A 267 -0.32 4.99 -8.15
CA VAL A 267 0.09 3.63 -8.50
C VAL A 267 -1.02 2.85 -9.18
N THR A 268 -2.24 2.94 -8.66
CA THR A 268 -3.37 2.11 -9.11
C THR A 268 -3.89 2.54 -10.47
N LEU A 269 -4.10 3.85 -10.68
CA LEU A 269 -4.73 4.34 -11.92
C LEU A 269 -3.93 3.97 -13.19
N PRO A 270 -2.60 4.15 -13.25
CA PRO A 270 -1.83 3.75 -14.42
C PRO A 270 -1.81 2.23 -14.62
N LEU A 271 -1.79 1.44 -13.53
CA LEU A 271 -1.75 -0.01 -13.60
C LEU A 271 -3.08 -0.60 -14.06
N VAL A 272 -4.21 -0.08 -13.58
CA VAL A 272 -5.55 -0.49 -14.05
C VAL A 272 -5.68 -0.23 -15.54
N ARG A 273 -5.36 0.99 -16.01
CA ARG A 273 -5.40 1.33 -17.44
C ARG A 273 -4.54 0.39 -18.29
N LYS A 274 -3.36 0.03 -17.80
CA LYS A 274 -2.47 -0.91 -18.49
C LYS A 274 -3.01 -2.35 -18.52
N LEU A 275 -3.75 -2.77 -17.49
CA LEU A 275 -4.37 -4.10 -17.46
C LEU A 275 -5.59 -4.18 -18.38
N GLU A 276 -6.30 -3.06 -18.59
CA GLU A 276 -7.42 -2.96 -19.53
C GLU A 276 -6.96 -3.00 -20.98
N SER A 277 -5.84 -2.34 -21.32
CA SER A 277 -5.32 -2.33 -22.69
C SER A 277 -4.88 -3.71 -23.21
N HIS A 278 -4.74 -4.71 -22.34
CA HIS A 278 -4.35 -6.08 -22.69
C HIS A 278 -5.56 -7.01 -22.92
N ARG A 279 -6.79 -6.48 -22.98
CA ARG A 279 -8.02 -7.23 -23.27
C ARG A 279 -8.31 -7.44 -24.76
N VAL A 280 -7.55 -6.88 -25.69
CA VAL A 280 -7.75 -7.15 -27.12
C VAL A 280 -6.87 -8.34 -27.53
N PRO A 281 -7.51 -9.50 -27.69
CA PRO A 281 -7.59 -10.11 -29.01
C PRO A 281 -9.06 -10.37 -29.38
N SER A 282 -9.45 -9.82 -30.52
CA SER A 282 -10.53 -10.30 -31.37
C SER A 282 -10.31 -11.75 -31.75
#